data_AF-A0A563CRQ8-F1
#
_entry.id   AF-A0A563CRQ8-F1
#
_cell.length_a   1.000
_cell.length_b   1.000
_cell.length_c   1.000
_cell.angle_alpha   90.00
_cell.angle_beta   90.00
_cell.angle_gamma   90.00
#
_symmetry.space_group_name_H-M   'P 1'
#
loop_
_entity.id
_entity.type
_entity.pdbx_description
1 polymer ?
#
loop_
_entity_poly.entity_id
_entity_poly.type
_entity_poly.pdbx_seq_one_letter_code
_entity_poly.pdbx_strand_id
1 'polypeptide(L)'
;MAKITWLSQKISADALSVPHLAHLTLVQGEMFRWNHHACAIHYNPADSHACERLLHEYGHALLNHTGYSHDIELIAMERAAWQEAIKAAARFSTTIDAELIENDLDTYRDWLHARSQCPHCQAAGLQSSTNKYFCLACGRSWRVNQAKLCQLRRWLE
;
A
#
# COMPACT_ATOMS: atom_id res chain seq x y z
N MET A 1 -17.69 -14.48 5.75
CA MET A 1 -17.95 -13.66 6.96
C MET A 1 -17.33 -14.21 8.24
N ALA A 2 -17.58 -15.46 8.66
CA ALA A 2 -17.00 -15.99 9.91
C ALA A 2 -15.46 -15.92 10.00
N LYS A 3 -14.74 -16.21 8.90
CA LYS A 3 -13.27 -16.18 8.83
C LYS A 3 -12.70 -14.77 9.10
N ILE A 4 -13.29 -13.74 8.49
CA ILE A 4 -12.80 -12.36 8.66
C ILE A 4 -13.13 -11.79 10.04
N THR A 5 -14.28 -12.15 10.61
CA THR A 5 -14.61 -11.79 12.00
C THR A 5 -13.60 -12.41 12.97
N TRP A 6 -13.28 -13.70 12.82
CA TRP A 6 -12.25 -14.34 13.63
C TRP A 6 -10.87 -13.67 13.48
N LEU A 7 -10.48 -13.34 12.25
CA LEU A 7 -9.20 -12.68 11.98
C LEU A 7 -9.13 -11.28 12.61
N SER A 8 -10.21 -10.50 12.52
CA SER A 8 -10.29 -9.18 13.14
C SER A 8 -10.07 -9.23 14.66
N GLN A 9 -10.62 -10.24 15.33
CA GLN A 9 -10.41 -10.45 16.77
C GLN A 9 -8.95 -10.81 17.09
N LYS A 10 -8.31 -11.65 16.25
CA LYS A 10 -6.88 -11.98 16.40
C LYS A 10 -5.99 -10.75 16.24
N ILE A 11 -6.26 -9.93 15.23
CA ILE A 11 -5.53 -8.67 15.00
C ILE A 11 -5.70 -7.71 16.19
N SER A 12 -6.93 -7.50 16.66
CA SER A 12 -7.16 -6.63 17.83
C SER A 12 -6.44 -7.13 19.08
N ALA A 13 -6.38 -8.45 19.32
CA ALA A 13 -5.64 -9.01 20.44
C ALA A 13 -4.12 -8.85 20.29
N ASP A 14 -3.57 -9.11 19.09
CA ASP A 14 -2.13 -8.98 18.80
C ASP A 14 -1.69 -7.51 18.91
N ALA A 15 -2.51 -6.57 18.42
CA ALA A 15 -2.25 -5.13 18.45
C ALA A 15 -2.10 -4.56 19.87
N LEU A 16 -2.74 -5.15 20.89
CA LEU A 16 -2.57 -4.72 22.28
C LEU A 16 -1.14 -4.91 22.79
N SER A 17 -0.36 -5.81 22.18
CA SER A 17 1.05 -6.02 22.52
C SER A 17 2.00 -5.02 21.84
N VAL A 18 1.48 -4.21 20.91
CA VAL A 18 2.26 -3.25 20.11
C VAL A 18 1.95 -1.83 20.60
N PRO A 19 2.90 -1.10 21.19
CA PRO A 19 2.62 0.17 21.88
C PRO A 19 1.89 1.22 21.04
N HIS A 20 2.26 1.41 19.78
CA HIS A 20 1.62 2.40 18.89
C HIS A 20 0.26 1.94 18.33
N LEU A 21 -0.12 0.68 18.55
CA LEU A 21 -1.40 0.10 18.11
C LEU A 21 -2.34 -0.23 19.27
N ALA A 22 -2.05 0.20 20.49
CA ALA A 22 -2.88 -0.07 21.66
C ALA A 22 -4.34 0.41 21.51
N HIS A 23 -4.58 1.38 20.62
CA HIS A 23 -5.91 1.93 20.31
C HIS A 23 -6.37 1.59 18.88
N LEU A 24 -5.79 0.57 18.25
CA LEU A 24 -6.13 0.18 16.89
C LEU A 24 -7.63 -0.15 16.78
N THR A 25 -8.28 0.50 15.80
CA THR A 25 -9.67 0.21 15.44
C THR A 25 -9.75 -0.47 14.08
N LEU A 26 -10.68 -1.44 13.95
CA LEU A 26 -10.97 -2.11 12.68
C LEU A 26 -12.35 -1.68 12.21
N VAL A 27 -12.41 -1.00 11.07
CA VAL A 27 -13.62 -0.35 10.55
C VAL A 27 -14.03 -1.01 9.25
N GLN A 28 -15.27 -1.50 9.16
CA GLN A 28 -15.79 -2.01 7.89
C GLN A 28 -16.04 -0.85 6.92
N GLY A 29 -15.67 -1.03 5.66
CA GLY A 29 -15.86 -0.05 4.59
C GLY A 29 -15.77 -0.69 3.21
N GLU A 30 -15.64 0.15 2.18
CA GLU A 30 -15.60 -0.32 0.79
C GLU A 30 -14.17 -0.61 0.26
N MET A 31 -13.15 -0.07 0.94
CA MET A 31 -11.75 -0.17 0.53
C MET A 31 -10.86 -0.58 1.70
N PHE A 32 -9.74 -1.23 1.39
CA PHE A 32 -8.66 -1.51 2.33
C PHE A 32 -7.78 -0.28 2.47
N ARG A 33 -7.52 0.15 3.72
CA ARG A 33 -6.53 1.20 4.01
C ARG A 33 -6.12 1.22 5.48
N TRP A 34 -4.84 1.48 5.71
CA TRP A 34 -4.29 1.91 6.98
C TRP A 34 -4.38 3.44 7.12
N ASN A 35 -5.04 3.90 8.19
CA ASN A 35 -5.12 5.30 8.57
C ASN A 35 -4.31 5.53 9.85
N HIS A 36 -3.06 5.95 9.67
CA HIS A 36 -2.15 6.22 10.78
C HIS A 36 -2.60 7.38 11.69
N HIS A 37 -3.32 8.37 11.18
CA HIS A 37 -3.83 9.48 12.00
C HIS A 37 -4.91 9.03 12.98
N ALA A 38 -5.81 8.15 12.51
CA ALA A 38 -6.91 7.62 13.32
C ALA A 38 -6.56 6.34 14.08
N CYS A 39 -5.36 5.78 13.86
CA CYS A 39 -4.99 4.42 14.26
C CYS A 39 -6.10 3.42 13.89
N ALA A 40 -6.47 3.40 12.61
CA ALA A 40 -7.60 2.63 12.11
C ALA A 40 -7.26 1.87 10.83
N ILE A 41 -7.65 0.61 10.74
CA ILE A 41 -7.64 -0.14 9.48
C ILE A 41 -9.07 -0.22 8.97
N HIS A 42 -9.28 0.25 7.74
CA HIS A 42 -10.53 -0.01 7.04
C HIS A 42 -10.38 -1.27 6.19
N TYR A 43 -11.44 -2.08 6.13
CA TYR A 43 -11.44 -3.31 5.35
C TYR A 43 -12.81 -3.58 4.74
N ASN A 44 -12.82 -4.24 3.57
CA ASN A 44 -14.04 -4.64 2.90
C ASN A 44 -14.31 -6.13 3.12
N PRO A 45 -15.31 -6.51 3.94
CA PRO A 45 -15.60 -7.91 4.22
C PRO A 45 -16.21 -8.69 3.05
N ALA A 46 -16.63 -8.00 1.98
CA ALA A 46 -17.19 -8.61 0.77
C ALA A 46 -16.14 -8.99 -0.28
N ASP A 47 -14.89 -8.56 -0.12
CA ASP A 47 -13.79 -8.91 -1.02
C ASP A 47 -13.41 -10.40 -0.91
N SER A 48 -13.10 -11.06 -2.02
CA SER A 48 -12.73 -12.48 -2.04
C SER A 48 -11.42 -12.77 -1.30
N HIS A 49 -10.52 -11.78 -1.21
CA HIS A 49 -9.23 -11.82 -0.53
C HIS A 49 -9.21 -10.94 0.72
N ALA A 50 -10.38 -10.76 1.36
CA ALA A 50 -10.51 -9.82 2.46
C ALA A 50 -9.61 -10.12 3.67
N CYS A 51 -9.27 -11.39 3.90
CA CYS A 51 -8.40 -11.77 5.02
C CYS A 51 -6.94 -11.37 4.74
N GLU A 52 -6.47 -11.65 3.54
CA GLU A 52 -5.13 -11.39 3.04
C GLU A 52 -4.89 -9.88 2.97
N ARG A 53 -5.84 -9.13 2.41
CA ARG A 53 -5.78 -7.66 2.31
C ARG A 53 -5.92 -6.99 3.68
N LEU A 54 -6.71 -7.53 4.60
CA LEU A 54 -6.74 -7.05 6.00
C LEU A 54 -5.39 -7.26 6.70
N LEU A 55 -4.73 -8.41 6.48
CA LEU A 55 -3.39 -8.67 7.01
C LEU A 55 -2.33 -7.73 6.41
N HIS A 56 -2.45 -7.39 5.13
CA HIS A 56 -1.61 -6.39 4.49
C HIS A 56 -1.73 -5.01 5.17
N GLU A 57 -2.95 -4.51 5.38
CA GLU A 57 -3.16 -3.25 6.12
C GLU A 57 -2.66 -3.33 7.56
N TYR A 58 -2.75 -4.51 8.19
CA TYR A 58 -2.16 -4.73 9.50
C TYR A 58 -0.63 -4.69 9.47
N GLY A 59 0.00 -5.18 8.39
CA GLY A 59 1.43 -4.99 8.13
C GLY A 59 1.84 -3.52 8.09
N HIS A 60 1.07 -2.67 7.41
CA HIS A 60 1.29 -1.21 7.44
C HIS A 60 1.19 -0.62 8.86
N ALA A 61 0.20 -1.07 9.63
CA ALA A 61 0.02 -0.64 11.01
C ALA A 61 1.20 -1.09 11.89
N LEU A 62 1.65 -2.34 11.79
CA LEU A 62 2.79 -2.89 12.54
C LEU A 62 4.08 -2.11 12.29
N LEU A 63 4.33 -1.73 11.03
CA LEU A 63 5.50 -0.93 10.63
C LEU A 63 5.34 0.57 10.88
N ASN A 64 4.19 1.00 11.40
CA ASN A 64 3.84 2.41 11.63
C ASN A 64 4.03 3.28 10.38
N HIS A 65 3.63 2.77 9.22
CA HIS A 65 3.74 3.49 7.95
C HIS A 65 2.84 4.74 7.97
N THR A 66 3.39 5.92 7.66
CA THR A 66 2.66 7.21 7.68
C THR A 66 2.58 7.88 6.32
N GLY A 67 3.63 7.78 5.50
CA GLY A 67 3.69 8.35 4.17
C GLY A 67 5.05 8.14 3.51
N TYR A 68 5.20 8.65 2.30
CA TYR A 68 6.43 8.57 1.51
C TYR A 68 6.66 9.86 0.73
N SER A 69 7.91 10.14 0.38
CA SER A 69 8.31 11.31 -0.41
C SER A 69 8.67 10.94 -1.85
N HIS A 70 9.20 9.73 -2.05
CA HIS A 70 9.54 9.17 -3.36
C HIS A 70 8.64 8.00 -3.72
N ASP A 71 8.27 7.89 -4.99
CA ASP A 71 7.36 6.84 -5.45
C ASP A 71 8.01 5.45 -5.36
N ILE A 72 9.35 5.36 -5.35
CA ILE A 72 10.06 4.10 -5.07
C ILE A 72 9.95 3.66 -3.60
N GLU A 73 9.84 4.62 -2.66
CA GLU A 73 9.64 4.33 -1.24
C GLU A 73 8.27 3.67 -1.02
N LEU A 74 7.24 4.07 -1.79
CA LEU A 74 5.94 3.40 -1.76
C LEU A 74 6.10 1.89 -2.01
N ILE A 75 6.75 1.49 -3.12
CA ILE A 75 6.91 0.06 -3.43
C ILE A 75 7.67 -0.67 -2.31
N ALA A 76 8.68 -0.03 -1.72
CA ALA A 76 9.40 -0.60 -0.58
C ALA A 76 8.48 -0.79 0.64
N MET A 77 7.60 0.18 0.92
CA MET A 77 6.60 0.10 1.99
C MET A 77 5.56 -0.99 1.73
N GLU A 78 5.00 -1.09 0.53
CA GLU A 78 4.03 -2.14 0.16
C GLU A 78 4.63 -3.54 0.34
N ARG A 79 5.87 -3.73 -0.14
CA ARG A 79 6.58 -5.00 0.03
C ARG A 79 6.85 -5.32 1.51
N ALA A 80 7.26 -4.33 2.30
CA ALA A 80 7.49 -4.52 3.73
C ALA A 80 6.19 -4.86 4.47
N ALA A 81 5.07 -4.21 4.12
CA ALA A 81 3.75 -4.51 4.68
C ALA A 81 3.33 -5.96 4.38
N TRP A 82 3.53 -6.44 3.15
CA TRP A 82 3.28 -7.84 2.80
C TRP A 82 4.18 -8.82 3.57
N GLN A 83 5.45 -8.48 3.77
CA GLN A 83 6.35 -9.32 4.58
C GLN A 83 5.87 -9.43 6.03
N GLU A 84 5.41 -8.34 6.64
CA GLU A 84 4.82 -8.38 7.98
C GLU A 84 3.47 -9.10 8.00
N ALA A 85 2.66 -8.96 6.95
CA ALA A 85 1.42 -9.69 6.78
C ALA A 85 1.65 -11.21 6.78
N ILE A 86 2.69 -11.70 6.10
CA ILE A 86 3.08 -13.13 6.10
C ILE A 86 3.47 -13.58 7.51
N LYS A 87 4.24 -12.78 8.25
CA LYS A 87 4.62 -13.11 9.64
C LYS A 87 3.39 -13.16 10.54
N ALA A 88 2.48 -12.20 10.41
CA ALA A 88 1.23 -12.17 11.17
C ALA A 88 0.32 -13.35 10.81
N ALA A 89 0.21 -13.69 9.53
CA ALA A 89 -0.51 -14.85 9.04
C ALA A 89 0.00 -16.13 9.72
N ALA A 90 1.32 -16.33 9.73
CA ALA A 90 1.95 -17.47 10.40
C ALA A 90 1.65 -17.52 11.90
N ARG A 91 1.72 -16.39 12.62
CA ARG A 91 1.32 -16.30 14.05
C ARG A 91 -0.13 -16.70 14.27
N PHE A 92 -1.01 -16.36 13.35
CA PHE A 92 -2.42 -16.71 13.41
C PHE A 92 -2.73 -18.08 12.81
N SER A 93 -1.74 -18.86 12.37
CA SER A 93 -1.94 -20.15 11.71
C SER A 93 -2.82 -20.05 10.44
N THR A 94 -2.66 -18.97 9.68
CA THR A 94 -3.22 -18.78 8.33
C THR A 94 -2.08 -18.56 7.32
N THR A 95 -2.39 -18.73 6.04
CA THR A 95 -1.47 -18.46 4.94
C THR A 95 -1.99 -17.34 4.07
N ILE A 96 -1.08 -16.69 3.34
CA ILE A 96 -1.39 -15.73 2.27
C ILE A 96 -0.85 -16.35 0.99
N ASP A 97 -1.65 -16.31 -0.07
CA ASP A 97 -1.22 -16.76 -1.38
C ASP A 97 -0.14 -15.83 -1.94
N ALA A 98 1.00 -16.39 -2.33
CA ALA A 98 2.11 -15.63 -2.90
C ALA A 98 1.73 -15.01 -4.26
N GLU A 99 0.86 -15.66 -5.04
CA GLU A 99 0.40 -15.13 -6.32
C GLU A 99 -0.44 -13.85 -6.13
N LEU A 100 -1.27 -13.80 -5.09
CA LEU A 100 -2.01 -12.59 -4.73
C LEU A 100 -1.06 -11.44 -4.38
N ILE A 101 0.00 -11.71 -3.62
CA ILE A 101 0.99 -10.69 -3.22
C ILE A 101 1.68 -10.11 -4.46
N GLU A 102 2.17 -10.96 -5.37
CA GLU A 102 2.83 -10.48 -6.57
C GLU A 102 1.87 -9.74 -7.51
N ASN A 103 0.63 -10.22 -7.66
CA ASN A 103 -0.39 -9.51 -8.44
C ASN A 103 -0.68 -8.11 -7.87
N ASP A 104 -0.88 -7.98 -6.55
CA ASP A 104 -1.11 -6.69 -5.92
C ASP A 104 0.15 -5.78 -6.06
N LEU A 105 1.37 -6.31 -5.92
CA LEU A 105 2.62 -5.56 -6.13
C LEU A 105 2.81 -5.11 -7.59
N ASP A 106 2.41 -5.92 -8.56
CA ASP A 106 2.51 -5.57 -9.98
C ASP A 106 1.64 -4.37 -10.33
N THR A 107 0.47 -4.21 -9.70
CA THR A 107 -0.34 -3.00 -9.90
C THR A 107 0.41 -1.71 -9.53
N TYR A 108 1.22 -1.75 -8.46
CA TYR A 108 2.05 -0.62 -8.05
C TYR A 108 3.26 -0.41 -8.97
N ARG A 109 3.89 -1.50 -9.44
CA ARG A 109 5.01 -1.44 -10.38
C ARG A 109 4.59 -0.85 -11.72
N ASP A 110 3.43 -1.26 -12.25
CA ASP A 110 2.85 -0.72 -13.47
C ASP A 110 2.48 0.75 -13.32
N TRP A 111 1.86 1.12 -12.19
CA TRP A 111 1.56 2.51 -11.87
C TRP A 111 2.82 3.37 -11.82
N LEU A 112 3.88 2.91 -11.12
CA LEU A 112 5.15 3.62 -11.03
C LEU A 112 5.78 3.78 -12.41
N HIS A 113 5.76 2.72 -13.22
CA HIS A 113 6.30 2.75 -14.58
C HIS A 113 5.58 3.81 -15.42
N ALA A 114 4.23 3.76 -15.50
CA ALA A 114 3.43 4.73 -16.24
C ALA A 114 3.64 6.18 -15.75
N ARG A 115 3.78 6.36 -14.44
CA ARG A 115 4.07 7.66 -13.80
C ARG A 115 5.44 8.21 -14.16
N SER A 116 6.44 7.33 -14.28
CA SER A 116 7.81 7.67 -14.65
C SER A 116 8.02 7.91 -16.16
N GLN A 117 7.05 7.62 -17.02
CA GLN A 117 7.19 7.84 -18.45
C GLN A 117 7.02 9.32 -18.82
N CYS A 118 8.01 9.86 -19.54
CA CYS A 118 8.01 11.21 -20.05
C CYS A 118 6.82 11.45 -21.01
N PRO A 119 5.99 12.49 -20.82
CA PRO A 119 4.87 12.77 -21.71
C PRO A 119 5.27 13.07 -23.17
N HIS A 120 6.52 13.47 -23.40
CA HIS A 120 7.03 13.88 -24.72
C HIS A 120 7.64 12.71 -25.52
N CYS A 121 8.54 11.93 -24.92
CA CYS A 121 9.27 10.87 -25.62
C CYS A 121 9.04 9.46 -25.07
N GLN A 122 8.19 9.30 -24.05
CA GLN A 122 7.88 8.02 -23.38
C GLN A 122 9.05 7.30 -22.69
N ALA A 123 10.26 7.85 -22.74
CA ALA A 123 11.38 7.34 -21.94
C ALA A 123 11.09 7.48 -20.44
N ALA A 124 11.55 6.51 -19.65
CA ALA A 124 11.51 6.59 -18.20
C ALA A 124 12.37 7.77 -17.72
N GLY A 125 11.82 8.60 -16.83
CA GLY A 125 12.55 9.65 -16.14
C GLY A 125 12.81 9.32 -14.70
N LEU A 126 13.69 10.13 -14.10
CA LEU A 126 14.03 10.05 -12.69
C LEU A 126 13.14 11.00 -11.91
N GLN A 127 12.67 10.54 -10.75
CA GLN A 127 11.99 11.41 -9.82
C GLN A 127 13.01 12.38 -9.20
N SER A 128 12.79 13.69 -9.37
CA SER A 128 13.69 14.73 -8.85
C SER A 128 13.21 15.30 -7.51
N SER A 129 11.89 15.29 -7.29
CA SER A 129 11.28 15.64 -6.00
C SER A 129 9.90 15.00 -5.88
N THR A 130 9.21 15.21 -4.76
CA THR A 130 7.82 14.79 -4.61
C THR A 130 6.97 15.28 -5.78
N ASN A 131 6.31 14.34 -6.47
CA ASN A 131 5.48 14.59 -7.65
C ASN A 131 6.17 15.25 -8.86
N LYS A 132 7.51 15.25 -8.96
CA LYS A 132 8.23 15.79 -10.11
C LYS A 132 9.24 14.80 -10.66
N TYR A 133 9.32 14.78 -11.98
CA TYR A 133 10.20 13.91 -12.74
C TYR A 133 10.99 14.69 -13.79
N PHE A 134 12.14 14.15 -14.16
CA PHE A 134 13.03 14.68 -15.18
C PHE A 134 13.45 13.58 -16.17
N CYS A 135 13.38 13.87 -17.46
CA CYS A 135 13.75 12.94 -18.52
C CYS A 135 15.22 13.11 -18.90
N LEU A 136 16.02 12.05 -18.73
CA LEU A 136 17.41 12.04 -19.18
C LEU A 136 17.55 12.04 -20.72
N ALA A 137 16.54 11.53 -21.44
CA ALA A 137 16.60 11.39 -22.91
C ALA A 137 16.30 12.70 -23.67
N CYS A 138 15.35 13.51 -23.19
CA CYS A 138 14.97 14.76 -23.86
C CYS A 138 15.11 16.03 -23.01
N GLY A 139 15.57 15.90 -21.76
CA GLY A 139 15.82 17.03 -20.86
C GLY A 139 14.56 17.74 -20.33
N ARG A 140 13.36 17.20 -20.56
CA ARG A 140 12.11 17.80 -20.07
C ARG A 140 11.78 17.35 -18.66
N SER A 141 11.12 18.24 -17.93
CA SER A 141 10.53 17.95 -16.62
C SER A 141 9.02 17.81 -16.73
N TRP A 142 8.41 17.06 -15.82
CA TRP A 142 6.96 17.06 -15.67
C TRP A 142 6.56 16.86 -14.23
N ARG A 143 5.36 17.34 -13.92
CA ARG A 143 4.69 17.14 -12.64
C ARG A 143 3.61 16.09 -12.79
N VAL A 144 3.39 15.34 -11.72
CA VAL A 144 2.33 14.33 -11.59
C VAL A 144 1.36 14.69 -10.46
N ASN A 145 0.16 14.14 -10.49
CA ASN A 145 -0.75 14.17 -9.32
C ASN A 145 -0.39 13.06 -8.34
N GLN A 146 -0.98 13.03 -7.13
CA GLN A 146 -0.74 11.91 -6.20
C GLN A 146 -1.25 10.56 -6.75
N ALA A 147 -2.30 10.55 -7.58
CA ALA A 147 -2.76 9.45 -8.44
C ALA A 147 -2.80 8.02 -7.88
N LYS A 148 -2.94 7.81 -6.56
CA LYS A 148 -3.14 6.45 -6.03
C LYS A 148 -4.56 5.92 -6.25
N LEU A 149 -5.55 6.82 -6.18
CA LEU A 149 -6.98 6.50 -6.24
C LEU A 149 -7.70 7.26 -7.36
N CYS A 150 -6.94 7.91 -8.25
CA CYS A 150 -7.50 8.67 -9.36
C CYS A 150 -6.62 8.52 -10.59
N GLN A 151 -7.18 8.85 -11.75
CA GLN A 151 -6.47 8.74 -13.02
C GLN A 151 -5.15 9.52 -12.99
N LEU A 152 -4.07 8.86 -13.41
CA LEU A 152 -2.74 9.46 -13.53
C LEU A 152 -2.79 10.64 -14.52
N ARG A 153 -2.33 11.80 -14.06
CA ARG A 153 -2.17 13.01 -14.88
C ARG A 153 -0.73 13.48 -14.84
N ARG A 154 -0.24 13.93 -15.99
CA ARG A 154 1.12 14.41 -16.21
C ARG A 154 1.06 15.77 -16.89
N TRP A 155 1.80 16.74 -16.39
CA TRP A 155 1.90 18.09 -16.96
C TRP A 155 3.36 18.40 -17.25
N LEU A 156 3.68 18.65 -18.52
CA LEU A 156 5.00 19.12 -18.91
C LEU A 156 5.27 20.47 -18.24
N GLU A 157 6.47 20.62 -17.69
CA GLU A 157 7.01 21.87 -17.14
C GLU A 157 8.09 22.44 -18.09
#